data_AF-A0A1A8PNK1-F1
#
_entry.id   AF-A0A1A8PNK1-F1
#
_cell.length_a   1.000
_cell.length_b   1.000
_cell.length_c   1.000
_cell.angle_alpha   90.00
_cell.angle_beta   90.00
_cell.angle_gamma   90.00
#
_symmetry.space_group_name_H-M   'P 1'
#
loop_
_entity.id
_entity.type
_entity.pdbx_description
1 polymer ?
#
loop_
_entity_poly.entity_id
_entity_poly.type
_entity_poly.pdbx_seq_one_letter_code
_entity_poly.pdbx_strand_id
1 'polypeptide(L)'
;KSPVHLNTTSMGMFIPQLPKLYPDMLMNLQVYATEAPMLSLQMDVVEVGAQLGAKAFAIEPNGTQVPLFTLSVETRLSGKMWIVDEKLKANAMLDNITLTLASSEVGTFKMDALENVVKMGINLMGLPKLNALLGDGIFLPQMKQAQLVNPVLKLEKGFLVVSSDTKIVQTNRNFNTL
;
A
#
# COMPACT_ATOMS: atom_id res chain seq x y z
N LYS A 1 14.26 -1.78 -17.98
CA LYS A 1 15.26 -0.93 -17.29
C LYS A 1 14.52 0.29 -16.74
N SER A 2 14.72 0.66 -15.48
CA SER A 2 14.09 1.87 -14.90
C SER A 2 14.73 3.12 -15.50
N PRO A 3 13.95 4.16 -15.89
CA PRO A 3 14.51 5.40 -16.41
C PRO A 3 15.18 6.26 -15.32
N VAL A 4 14.80 6.07 -14.05
CA VAL A 4 15.35 6.80 -12.89
C VAL A 4 16.02 5.80 -11.95
N HIS A 5 17.21 6.15 -11.48
CA HIS A 5 17.99 5.35 -10.53
C HIS A 5 18.13 6.10 -9.21
N LEU A 6 18.11 5.38 -8.10
CA LEU A 6 18.23 5.96 -6.76
C LEU A 6 19.71 6.24 -6.44
N ASN A 7 20.25 7.29 -7.05
CA ASN A 7 21.58 7.84 -6.78
C ASN A 7 21.56 9.36 -6.96
N THR A 8 22.53 10.05 -6.36
CA THR A 8 22.54 11.51 -6.28
C THR A 8 22.65 12.19 -7.65
N THR A 9 23.38 11.57 -8.59
CA THR A 9 23.57 12.06 -9.97
C THR A 9 22.27 12.01 -10.77
N SER A 10 21.56 10.88 -10.79
CA SER A 10 20.27 10.71 -11.47
C SER A 10 19.17 11.54 -10.81
N MET A 11 19.20 11.71 -9.48
CA MET A 11 18.23 12.53 -8.76
C MET A 11 18.49 14.04 -8.90
N GLY A 12 19.66 14.43 -9.42
CA GLY A 12 20.05 15.82 -9.65
C GLY A 12 19.09 16.60 -10.56
N MET A 13 18.36 15.92 -11.46
CA MET A 13 17.34 16.56 -12.28
C MET A 13 16.12 17.06 -11.46
N PHE A 14 15.87 16.47 -10.30
CA PHE A 14 14.80 16.86 -9.38
C PHE A 14 15.34 17.75 -8.26
N ILE A 15 16.54 17.43 -7.77
CA ILE A 15 17.18 18.12 -6.64
C ILE A 15 18.62 18.49 -7.04
N PRO A 16 18.83 19.65 -7.69
CA PRO A 16 20.13 20.03 -8.26
C PRO A 16 21.28 20.16 -7.26
N GLN A 17 20.99 20.24 -5.96
CA GLN A 17 21.99 20.30 -4.90
C GLN A 17 22.58 18.92 -4.56
N LEU A 18 21.87 17.82 -4.84
CA LEU A 18 22.35 16.47 -4.54
C LEU A 18 23.71 16.15 -5.18
N PRO A 19 23.88 16.24 -6.51
CA PRO A 19 25.17 15.90 -7.13
C PRO A 19 26.29 16.89 -6.78
N LYS A 20 25.96 18.08 -6.26
CA LYS A 20 26.96 19.08 -5.85
C LYS A 20 27.54 18.78 -4.47
N LEU A 21 26.68 18.39 -3.52
CA LEU A 21 27.06 18.11 -2.14
C LEU A 21 27.54 16.67 -1.96
N TYR A 22 26.94 15.73 -2.70
CA TYR A 22 27.17 14.29 -2.59
C TYR A 22 27.38 13.68 -3.98
N PRO A 23 28.48 13.99 -4.69
CA PRO A 23 28.70 13.53 -6.07
C PRO A 23 28.81 12.01 -6.16
N ASP A 24 28.11 11.42 -7.13
CA ASP A 24 28.16 9.99 -7.51
C ASP A 24 27.94 8.99 -6.36
N MET A 25 27.10 9.37 -5.38
CA MET A 25 26.74 8.50 -4.25
C MET A 25 25.47 7.71 -4.53
N LEU A 26 25.45 6.45 -4.09
CA LEU A 26 24.22 5.67 -4.02
C LEU A 26 23.28 6.27 -2.98
N MET A 27 21.99 6.08 -3.17
CA MET A 27 20.98 6.54 -2.23
C MET A 27 20.13 5.38 -1.71
N ASN A 28 19.61 5.55 -0.49
CA ASN A 28 18.59 4.69 0.09
C ASN A 28 17.37 5.52 0.50
N LEU A 29 16.19 4.91 0.45
CA LEU A 29 14.94 5.50 0.90
C LEU A 29 14.29 4.59 1.94
N GLN A 30 14.11 5.11 3.15
CA GLN A 30 13.39 4.42 4.22
C GLN A 30 11.97 4.96 4.29
N VAL A 31 11.00 4.15 3.86
CA VAL A 31 9.58 4.51 3.84
C VAL A 31 8.88 3.83 5.03
N TYR A 32 8.06 4.59 5.75
CA TYR A 32 7.34 4.11 6.93
C TYR A 32 5.97 4.77 7.04
N ALA A 33 5.03 4.10 7.68
CA ALA A 33 3.75 4.72 8.04
C ALA A 33 3.92 5.57 9.30
N THR A 34 3.44 6.82 9.27
CA THR A 34 3.47 7.71 10.46
C THR A 34 2.35 7.38 11.42
N GLU A 35 1.27 6.78 10.91
CA GLU A 35 0.12 6.26 11.66
C GLU A 35 -0.47 5.06 10.91
N ALA A 36 -1.38 4.33 11.56
CA ALA A 36 -2.08 3.23 10.90
C ALA A 36 -2.95 3.77 9.73
N PRO A 37 -2.89 3.18 8.52
CA PRO A 37 -3.79 3.54 7.43
C PRO A 37 -5.25 3.40 7.86
N MET A 38 -6.05 4.41 7.56
CA MET A 38 -7.47 4.41 7.89
C MET A 38 -8.29 3.91 6.71
N LEU A 39 -9.12 2.90 6.96
CA LEU A 39 -10.05 2.33 5.99
C LEU A 39 -11.47 2.82 6.31
N SER A 40 -12.15 3.34 5.30
CA SER A 40 -13.55 3.75 5.36
C SER A 40 -14.37 2.92 4.38
N LEU A 41 -15.46 2.34 4.87
CA LEU A 41 -16.43 1.62 4.04
C LEU A 41 -17.56 2.58 3.68
N GLN A 42 -17.73 2.83 2.38
CA GLN A 42 -18.86 3.57 1.83
C GLN A 42 -19.77 2.60 1.07
N MET A 43 -20.89 3.10 0.52
CA MET A 43 -21.70 2.30 -0.39
C MET A 43 -20.88 1.94 -1.64
N ASP A 44 -20.70 0.64 -1.87
CA ASP A 44 -20.01 0.02 -3.02
C ASP A 44 -18.53 0.40 -3.27
N VAL A 45 -17.92 1.22 -2.42
CA VAL A 45 -16.50 1.62 -2.50
C VAL A 45 -15.82 1.60 -1.14
N VAL A 46 -14.57 1.13 -1.13
CA VAL A 46 -13.67 1.25 0.01
C VAL A 46 -12.72 2.41 -0.25
N GLU A 47 -12.57 3.28 0.73
CA GLU A 47 -11.61 4.37 0.71
C GLU A 47 -10.52 4.09 1.74
N VAL A 48 -9.26 4.33 1.39
CA VAL A 48 -8.11 4.18 2.29
C VAL A 48 -7.28 5.46 2.27
N GLY A 49 -7.11 6.05 3.44
CA GLY A 49 -6.16 7.13 3.67
C GLY A 49 -4.91 6.61 4.37
N ALA A 50 -3.73 7.00 3.89
CA ALA A 50 -2.49 6.70 4.59
C ALA A 50 -1.58 7.93 4.66
N GLN A 51 -1.01 8.14 5.85
CA GLN A 51 0.07 9.10 6.08
C GLN A 51 1.38 8.34 6.23
N LEU A 52 2.37 8.69 5.41
CA LEU A 52 3.67 8.04 5.37
C LEU A 52 4.79 9.08 5.50
N GLY A 53 5.94 8.63 5.98
CA GLY A 53 7.20 9.36 5.95
C GLY A 53 8.19 8.63 5.05
N ALA A 54 9.05 9.39 4.36
CA ALA A 54 10.15 8.82 3.58
C ALA A 54 11.44 9.58 3.87
N LYS A 55 12.42 8.89 4.47
CA LYS A 55 13.76 9.44 4.74
C LYS A 55 14.74 9.02 3.66
N ALA A 56 15.36 9.99 3.01
CA ALA A 56 16.38 9.76 1.99
C ALA A 56 17.78 9.90 2.59
N PHE A 57 18.66 8.99 2.22
CA PHE A 57 20.07 8.96 2.64
C PHE A 57 20.99 8.81 1.44
N ALA A 58 22.16 9.44 1.48
CA ALA A 58 23.30 9.07 0.65
C ALA A 58 24.11 7.98 1.37
N ILE A 59 24.71 7.07 0.61
CA ILE A 59 25.53 5.98 1.13
C ILE A 59 26.99 6.30 0.81
N GLU A 60 27.78 6.52 1.84
CA GLU A 60 29.23 6.69 1.71
C GLU A 60 29.93 5.36 1.35
N PRO A 61 31.17 5.39 0.82
CA PRO A 61 31.93 4.18 0.49
C PRO A 61 32.13 3.21 1.67
N ASN A 62 32.12 3.73 2.90
CA ASN A 62 32.22 2.96 4.14
C ASN A 62 30.87 2.36 4.60
N GLY A 63 29.77 2.61 3.86
CA GLY A 63 28.41 2.17 4.18
C GLY A 63 27.61 3.09 5.08
N THR A 64 28.19 4.20 5.56
CA THR A 64 27.50 5.18 6.41
C THR A 64 26.36 5.85 5.65
N GLN A 65 25.19 5.95 6.30
CA GLN A 65 24.03 6.62 5.74
C GLN A 65 23.99 8.07 6.20
N VAL A 66 24.21 9.00 5.27
CA VAL A 66 24.15 10.44 5.51
C VAL A 66 22.75 10.94 5.19
N PRO A 67 22.01 11.54 6.14
CA PRO A 67 20.66 12.03 5.90
C PRO A 67 20.66 13.17 4.87
N LEU A 68 19.70 13.12 3.93
CA LEU A 68 19.57 14.12 2.87
C LEU A 68 18.32 14.98 3.05
N PHE A 69 17.15 14.33 3.13
CA PHE A 69 15.87 14.99 3.32
C PHE A 69 14.82 13.98 3.82
N THR A 70 13.75 14.50 4.42
CA THR A 70 12.58 13.73 4.82
C THR A 70 11.35 14.28 4.11
N LEU A 71 10.57 13.40 3.49
CA LEU A 71 9.28 13.73 2.89
C LEU A 71 8.15 13.28 3.81
N SER A 72 7.10 14.09 3.88
CA SER A 72 5.79 13.67 4.34
C SER A 72 4.92 13.36 3.13
N VAL A 73 4.19 12.24 3.18
CA VAL A 73 3.41 11.69 2.08
C VAL A 73 2.00 11.45 2.57
N GLU A 74 1.01 12.10 1.95
CA GLU A 74 -0.40 11.77 2.12
C GLU A 74 -0.87 11.04 0.87
N THR A 75 -1.50 9.87 1.03
CA THR A 75 -2.09 9.13 -0.10
C THR A 75 -3.52 8.73 0.18
N ARG A 76 -4.34 8.80 -0.87
CA ARG A 76 -5.72 8.33 -0.90
C ARG A 76 -5.88 7.28 -1.98
N LEU A 77 -6.44 6.16 -1.59
CA LEU A 77 -6.75 5.04 -2.47
C LEU A 77 -8.25 4.76 -2.41
N SER A 78 -8.80 4.30 -3.52
CA SER A 78 -10.15 3.76 -3.60
C SER A 78 -10.12 2.34 -4.13
N GLY A 79 -11.13 1.54 -3.82
CA GLY A 79 -11.13 0.13 -4.16
C GLY A 79 -12.51 -0.51 -4.11
N LYS A 80 -12.58 -1.71 -4.65
CA LYS A 80 -13.74 -2.60 -4.56
C LYS A 80 -13.35 -3.86 -3.82
N MET A 81 -14.35 -4.47 -3.20
CA MET A 81 -14.24 -5.77 -2.55
C MET A 81 -15.21 -6.75 -3.19
N TRP A 82 -14.86 -8.03 -3.22
CA TRP A 82 -15.73 -9.08 -3.74
C TRP A 82 -15.32 -10.45 -3.16
N ILE A 83 -16.18 -11.45 -3.35
CA ILE A 83 -15.94 -12.81 -2.88
C ILE A 83 -15.72 -13.75 -4.08
N VAL A 84 -14.63 -14.52 -4.05
CA VAL A 84 -14.33 -15.60 -5.00
C VAL A 84 -13.63 -16.70 -4.24
N ASP A 85 -13.97 -17.97 -4.50
CA ASP A 85 -13.31 -19.14 -3.90
C ASP A 85 -13.26 -19.07 -2.36
N GLU A 86 -14.38 -18.69 -1.74
CA GLU A 86 -14.51 -18.52 -0.27
C GLU A 86 -13.56 -17.47 0.34
N LYS A 87 -12.98 -16.59 -0.49
CA LYS A 87 -12.10 -15.53 -0.04
C LYS A 87 -12.70 -14.15 -0.28
N LEU A 88 -12.53 -13.29 0.70
CA LEU A 88 -12.70 -11.86 0.54
C LEU A 88 -11.46 -11.30 -0.15
N LYS A 89 -11.67 -10.77 -1.36
CA LYS A 89 -10.66 -10.15 -2.21
C LYS A 89 -10.94 -8.67 -2.36
N ALA A 90 -9.92 -7.92 -2.75
CA ALA A 90 -10.06 -6.51 -3.06
C ALA A 90 -9.14 -6.06 -4.19
N ASN A 91 -9.36 -4.84 -4.67
CA ASN A 91 -8.38 -4.06 -5.41
C ASN A 91 -8.26 -2.66 -4.82
N ALA A 92 -7.23 -1.97 -5.26
CA ALA A 92 -6.97 -0.58 -4.98
C ALA A 92 -6.58 0.15 -6.27
N MET A 93 -6.94 1.42 -6.31
CA MET A 93 -6.56 2.43 -7.28
C MET A 93 -6.02 3.64 -6.51
N LEU A 94 -5.04 4.32 -7.09
CA LEU A 94 -4.51 5.56 -6.53
C LEU A 94 -5.40 6.74 -6.96
N ASP A 95 -6.04 7.40 -5.99
CA ASP A 95 -6.82 8.61 -6.25
C ASP A 95 -5.92 9.84 -6.18
N ASN A 96 -5.17 9.95 -5.08
CA ASN A 96 -4.30 11.08 -4.84
C ASN A 96 -3.02 10.69 -4.10
N ILE A 97 -1.95 11.43 -4.37
CA ILE A 97 -0.73 11.45 -3.58
C ILE A 97 -0.24 12.89 -3.51
N THR A 98 0.11 13.33 -2.31
CA THR A 98 0.68 14.65 -2.06
C THR A 98 2.02 14.46 -1.36
N LEU A 99 3.06 15.11 -1.86
CA LEU A 99 4.38 15.13 -1.23
C LEU A 99 4.69 16.52 -0.66
N THR A 100 5.12 16.56 0.61
CA THR A 100 5.65 17.78 1.23
C THR A 100 7.04 17.53 1.82
N LEU A 101 7.87 18.58 1.85
CA LEU A 101 9.20 18.52 2.43
C LEU A 101 9.10 18.73 3.94
N ALA A 102 9.39 17.68 4.72
CA ALA A 102 9.37 17.75 6.18
C ALA A 102 10.69 18.31 6.74
N SER A 103 11.83 17.88 6.18
CA SER A 103 13.16 18.41 6.51
C SER A 103 14.14 18.21 5.36
N SER A 104 15.22 18.99 5.30
CA SER A 104 16.24 18.88 4.26
C SER A 104 17.59 19.42 4.71
N GLU A 105 18.64 18.62 4.51
CA GLU A 105 20.05 18.99 4.65
C GLU A 105 20.65 19.47 3.31
N VAL A 106 19.89 19.38 2.22
CA VAL A 106 20.30 19.73 0.85
C VAL A 106 19.60 20.97 0.30
N GLY A 107 18.98 21.75 1.20
CA GLY A 107 18.23 22.95 0.86
C GLY A 107 16.85 22.67 0.29
N THR A 108 16.21 23.70 -0.28
CA THR A 108 14.88 23.60 -0.86
C THR A 108 14.92 23.12 -2.30
N PHE A 109 13.89 22.40 -2.72
CA PHE A 109 13.75 21.91 -4.10
C PHE A 109 12.26 21.81 -4.47
N LYS A 110 11.98 21.76 -5.78
CA LYS A 110 10.61 21.68 -6.29
C LYS A 110 10.05 20.28 -6.10
N MET A 111 8.86 20.18 -5.50
CA MET A 111 8.21 18.91 -5.21
C MET A 111 7.46 18.33 -6.42
N ASP A 112 6.92 19.16 -7.32
CA ASP A 112 6.06 18.72 -8.42
C ASP A 112 6.69 17.63 -9.30
N ALA A 113 7.97 17.78 -9.64
CA ALA A 113 8.67 16.82 -10.47
C ALA A 113 8.90 15.49 -9.72
N LEU A 114 9.19 15.56 -8.42
CA LEU A 114 9.37 14.38 -7.57
C LEU A 114 8.04 13.65 -7.37
N GLU A 115 6.95 14.38 -7.14
CA GLU A 115 5.61 13.83 -6.99
C GLU A 115 5.17 13.06 -8.24
N ASN A 116 5.41 13.60 -9.43
CA ASN A 116 5.11 12.91 -10.69
C ASN A 116 5.87 11.58 -10.84
N VAL A 117 7.15 11.55 -10.47
CA VAL A 117 7.97 10.32 -10.54
C VAL A 117 7.52 9.30 -9.50
N VAL A 118 7.20 9.74 -8.28
CA VAL A 118 6.65 8.86 -7.24
C VAL A 118 5.31 8.29 -7.69
N LYS A 119 4.40 9.12 -8.23
CA LYS A 119 3.11 8.69 -8.78
C LYS A 119 3.29 7.67 -9.91
N MET A 120 4.23 7.90 -10.82
CA MET A 120 4.58 6.94 -11.88
C MET A 120 5.09 5.62 -11.30
N GLY A 121 6.00 5.66 -10.32
CA GLY A 121 6.52 4.48 -9.65
C GLY A 121 5.44 3.67 -8.92
N ILE A 122 4.53 4.34 -8.22
CA ILE A 122 3.37 3.69 -7.59
C ILE A 122 2.49 3.03 -8.64
N ASN A 123 2.15 3.73 -9.73
CA ASN A 123 1.28 3.15 -10.76
C ASN A 123 1.91 1.96 -11.49
N LEU A 124 3.22 2.02 -11.78
CA LEU A 124 3.89 0.96 -12.55
C LEU A 124 4.34 -0.23 -11.71
N MET A 125 4.65 -0.03 -10.43
CA MET A 125 5.24 -1.07 -9.57
C MET A 125 4.51 -1.26 -8.25
N GLY A 126 4.05 -0.19 -7.61
CA GLY A 126 3.39 -0.24 -6.31
C GLY A 126 1.99 -0.87 -6.36
N LEU A 127 1.08 -0.27 -7.14
CA LEU A 127 -0.30 -0.73 -7.32
C LEU A 127 -0.40 -2.16 -7.83
N PRO A 128 0.38 -2.62 -8.83
CA PRO A 128 0.34 -4.02 -9.25
C PRO A 128 0.68 -5.00 -8.12
N LYS A 129 1.70 -4.70 -7.29
CA LYS A 129 2.06 -5.54 -6.14
C LYS A 129 0.98 -5.53 -5.06
N LEU A 130 0.43 -4.36 -4.76
CA LEU A 130 -0.67 -4.23 -3.81
C LEU A 130 -1.91 -5.03 -4.28
N ASN A 131 -2.29 -4.89 -5.55
CA ASN A 131 -3.43 -5.60 -6.11
C ASN A 131 -3.21 -7.11 -6.23
N ALA A 132 -1.97 -7.58 -6.39
CA ALA A 132 -1.65 -9.00 -6.27
C ALA A 132 -1.95 -9.52 -4.86
N LEU A 133 -1.46 -8.82 -3.82
CA LEU A 133 -1.73 -9.18 -2.42
C LEU A 133 -3.22 -9.13 -2.07
N LEU A 134 -3.93 -8.09 -2.51
CA LEU A 134 -5.37 -7.96 -2.30
C LEU A 134 -6.18 -9.01 -3.11
N GLY A 135 -5.65 -9.44 -4.26
CA GLY A 135 -6.22 -10.48 -5.11
C GLY A 135 -6.01 -11.91 -4.59
N ASP A 136 -4.97 -12.15 -3.79
CA ASP A 136 -4.79 -13.41 -3.06
C ASP A 136 -5.90 -13.62 -2.03
N GLY A 137 -6.35 -12.52 -1.43
CA GLY A 137 -7.49 -12.44 -0.52
C GLY A 137 -7.29 -13.14 0.82
N ILE A 138 -8.31 -13.05 1.67
CA ILE A 138 -8.38 -13.74 2.96
C ILE A 138 -9.58 -14.67 3.00
N PHE A 139 -9.45 -15.83 3.64
CA PHE A 139 -10.58 -16.76 3.78
C PHE A 139 -11.70 -16.14 4.62
N LEU A 140 -12.94 -16.38 4.21
CA LEU A 140 -14.11 -16.10 5.05
C LEU A 140 -14.06 -16.96 6.33
N PRO A 141 -14.62 -16.48 7.44
CA PRO A 141 -14.67 -17.25 8.68
C PRO A 141 -15.34 -18.62 8.48
N GLN A 142 -14.60 -19.68 8.82
CA GLN A 142 -15.13 -21.05 8.72
C GLN A 142 -16.01 -21.37 9.93
N MET A 143 -17.14 -22.04 9.68
CA MET A 143 -18.04 -22.51 10.72
C MET A 143 -17.86 -24.02 10.96
N LYS A 144 -17.95 -24.47 12.21
CA LYS A 144 -17.70 -25.88 12.58
C LYS A 144 -18.69 -26.87 12.00
N GLN A 145 -19.95 -26.47 11.83
CA GLN A 145 -21.06 -27.35 11.46
C GLN A 145 -21.82 -26.83 10.24
N ALA A 146 -21.25 -25.86 9.53
CA ALA A 146 -21.92 -25.15 8.46
C ALA A 146 -20.90 -24.74 7.39
N GLN A 147 -21.30 -24.85 6.13
CA GLN A 147 -20.56 -24.33 4.98
C GLN A 147 -21.37 -23.22 4.34
N LEU A 148 -20.70 -22.11 4.02
CA LEU A 148 -21.28 -21.01 3.26
C LEU A 148 -21.47 -21.47 1.81
N VAL A 149 -22.67 -21.30 1.27
CA VAL A 149 -23.00 -21.62 -0.11
C VAL A 149 -23.40 -20.33 -0.82
N ASN A 150 -22.74 -20.06 -1.95
CA ASN A 150 -22.94 -18.86 -2.78
C ASN A 150 -22.93 -17.54 -1.98
N PRO A 151 -21.87 -17.25 -1.20
CA PRO A 151 -21.81 -16.01 -0.43
C PRO A 151 -21.80 -14.78 -1.35
N VAL A 152 -22.63 -13.81 -1.01
CA VAL A 152 -22.73 -12.50 -1.67
C VAL A 152 -22.23 -11.43 -0.70
N LEU A 153 -21.47 -10.48 -1.24
CA LEU A 153 -20.96 -9.33 -0.52
C LEU A 153 -21.79 -8.08 -0.86
N LYS A 154 -22.17 -7.32 0.17
CA LYS A 154 -22.67 -5.95 0.02
C LYS A 154 -21.86 -5.01 0.90
N LEU A 155 -21.44 -3.88 0.33
CA LEU A 155 -20.73 -2.85 1.09
C LEU A 155 -21.68 -1.73 1.46
N GLU A 156 -21.75 -1.44 2.76
CA GLU A 156 -22.60 -0.41 3.34
C GLU A 156 -21.73 0.61 4.08
N LYS A 157 -22.32 1.75 4.42
CA LYS A 157 -21.59 2.78 5.16
C LYS A 157 -21.18 2.25 6.55
N GLY A 158 -19.88 2.11 6.76
CA GLY A 158 -19.27 1.68 8.02
C GLY A 158 -19.20 0.17 8.25
N PHE A 159 -19.77 -0.67 7.37
CA PHE A 159 -19.72 -2.13 7.52
C PHE A 159 -19.85 -2.87 6.19
N LEU A 160 -19.38 -4.11 6.17
CA LEU A 160 -19.60 -5.04 5.05
C LEU A 160 -20.55 -6.14 5.50
N VAL A 161 -21.43 -6.56 4.59
CA VAL A 161 -22.38 -7.65 4.81
C VAL A 161 -22.00 -8.81 3.92
N VAL A 162 -21.83 -9.99 4.51
CA VAL A 162 -21.76 -11.25 3.79
C VAL A 162 -23.04 -12.02 4.06
N SER A 163 -23.80 -12.31 3.01
CA SER A 163 -25.02 -13.11 3.07
C SER A 163 -24.83 -14.39 2.26
N SER A 164 -25.29 -15.53 2.76
CA SER A 164 -25.03 -16.82 2.13
C SER A 164 -26.13 -17.81 2.50
N ASP A 165 -26.45 -18.71 1.59
CA ASP A 165 -27.10 -19.96 1.97
C ASP A 165 -26.17 -20.79 2.85
N THR A 166 -26.71 -21.69 3.65
CA THR A 166 -25.92 -22.53 4.55
C THR A 166 -26.20 -24.00 4.34
N LYS A 167 -25.14 -24.79 4.17
CA LYS A 167 -25.20 -26.25 4.22
C LYS A 167 -24.72 -26.75 5.57
N ILE A 168 -25.59 -27.43 6.32
CA ILE A 168 -25.20 -28.04 7.60
C ILE A 168 -24.33 -29.27 7.33
N VAL A 169 -23.15 -29.31 7.94
CA VAL A 169 -22.26 -30.45 7.90
C VAL A 169 -22.57 -31.31 9.12
N GLN A 170 -23.32 -32.39 8.92
CA GLN A 170 -23.54 -33.37 9.98
C GLN A 170 -22.23 -34.10 10.27
N THR A 171 -21.63 -33.82 11.42
CA THR A 171 -20.63 -34.73 11.98
C THR A 171 -21.39 -35.99 12.42
N ASN A 172 -21.09 -37.15 11.83
CA ASN A 172 -21.65 -38.42 12.28
C ASN A 172 -21.40 -38.57 13.79
N ARG A 173 -22.41 -38.27 14.60
CA ARG A 173 -22.47 -38.75 15.98
C ARG A 173 -22.90 -40.20 15.84
N ASN A 174 -21.92 -41.10 15.78
CA ASN A 174 -22.16 -42.51 16.01
C ASN A 174 -22.71 -42.64 17.43
N PHE A 175 -24.04 -42.65 17.58
CA PHE A 175 -24.70 -43.09 18.80
C PHE A 175 -24.64 -44.62 18.86
N ASN A 176 -23.45 -45.17 19.09
CA ASN A 176 -23.27 -46.58 19.44
C ASN A 176 -22.77 -46.67 20.88
N THR A 177 -23.72 -46.61 21.82
CA THR A 177 -23.66 -47.07 23.23
C THR A 177 -25.11 -46.98 23.72
N LEU A 178 -25.82 -48.01 24.18
CA LEU A 178 -25.55 -49.38 24.64
C LEU A 178 -26.69 -50.29 24.18
#